data_AF-A0A345P8T6-F1
#
_entry.id   AF-A0A345P8T6-F1
#
_cell.length_a   1.000
_cell.length_b   1.000
_cell.length_c   1.000
_cell.angle_alpha   90.00
_cell.angle_beta   90.00
_cell.angle_gamma   90.00
#
_symmetry.space_group_name_H-M   'P 1'
#
loop_
_entity.id
_entity.type
_entity.pdbx_description
1 polymer ?
#
loop_
_entity_poly.entity_id
_entity_poly.type
_entity_poly.pdbx_seq_one_letter_code
_entity_poly.pdbx_strand_id
1 'polypeptide(L)'
;MSKSLASNFSVKTAQSLLIGLLGFNVSVHAKAPATPLASFEENEAKVVITVEYDQKHQATLVAQFTPLQKGYHLYSKDLPRKGIEGIGRPTLIELAANSPIKARGVLTDSAPTLKEVIPEAKDPLLIYPNGPVTLRLPITLPAAASGKLTDNVLVSYMTCSPQGQCTAPVTAKAVPITLTHLAAH
;
A
#
# COMPACT_ATOMS: atom_id res chain seq x y z
N MET A 1 -8.47 30.36 70.60
CA MET A 1 -9.14 29.62 71.69
C MET A 1 -9.64 28.29 71.14
N SER A 2 -9.34 27.22 71.87
CA SER A 2 -9.62 25.81 71.57
C SER A 2 -11.09 25.49 71.27
N LYS A 3 -11.34 24.45 70.45
CA LYS A 3 -11.78 23.14 70.95
C LYS A 3 -11.88 22.08 69.84
N SER A 4 -11.25 20.95 70.15
CA SER A 4 -11.36 19.62 69.55
C SER A 4 -12.54 18.84 70.17
N LEU A 5 -13.02 17.79 69.49
CA LEU A 5 -13.61 16.50 69.94
C LEU A 5 -14.43 15.91 68.74
N ALA A 6 -14.03 14.83 68.02
CA ALA A 6 -14.03 13.38 68.37
C ALA A 6 -15.42 12.88 68.84
N SER A 7 -16.02 11.73 68.46
CA SER A 7 -15.74 10.52 67.66
C SER A 7 -17.10 9.77 67.48
N ASN A 8 -17.35 8.77 66.60
CA ASN A 8 -16.96 7.35 66.74
C ASN A 8 -17.56 6.46 65.61
N PHE A 9 -16.73 5.52 65.12
CA PHE A 9 -16.95 4.11 64.76
C PHE A 9 -18.14 3.64 63.87
N SER A 10 -17.80 2.96 62.77
CA SER A 10 -18.01 1.50 62.65
C SER A 10 -17.21 0.92 61.49
N VAL A 11 -16.26 0.03 61.80
CA VAL A 11 -15.52 -0.80 60.84
C VAL A 11 -16.40 -1.96 60.41
N LYS A 12 -16.56 -2.18 59.10
CA LYS A 12 -16.90 -3.50 58.54
C LYS A 12 -15.94 -3.83 57.40
N THR A 13 -15.20 -4.90 57.64
CA THR A 13 -14.25 -5.61 56.81
C THR A 13 -14.94 -6.33 55.64
N ALA A 14 -14.14 -6.76 54.66
CA ALA A 14 -14.43 -7.62 53.49
C ALA A 14 -14.85 -6.83 52.23
N GLN A 15 -14.26 -6.98 51.05
CA GLN A 15 -13.52 -8.10 50.45
C GLN A 15 -12.64 -7.57 49.33
N SER A 16 -11.42 -8.10 49.22
CA SER A 16 -10.52 -7.93 48.09
C SER A 16 -11.19 -8.41 46.78
N LEU A 17 -11.34 -7.51 45.81
CA LEU A 17 -11.48 -7.91 44.40
C LEU A 17 -10.12 -7.76 43.72
N LEU A 18 -9.44 -8.89 43.56
CA LEU A 18 -8.37 -9.06 42.58
C LEU A 18 -8.99 -8.92 41.19
N ILE A 19 -8.91 -7.73 40.58
CA ILE A 19 -9.10 -7.58 39.14
C ILE A 19 -7.80 -8.06 38.50
N GLY A 20 -7.86 -9.29 37.96
CA GLY A 20 -6.81 -9.84 37.12
C GLY A 20 -6.57 -8.92 35.92
N LEU A 21 -5.43 -8.24 35.92
CA LEU A 21 -4.84 -7.64 34.74
C LEU A 21 -4.42 -8.78 33.80
N LEU A 22 -5.37 -9.33 33.05
CA LEU A 22 -5.06 -10.03 31.80
C LEU A 22 -4.60 -8.97 30.81
N GLY A 23 -3.30 -8.71 30.85
CA GLY A 23 -2.60 -7.89 29.88
C GLY A 23 -2.83 -8.46 28.49
N PHE A 24 -3.68 -7.80 27.71
CA PHE A 24 -3.67 -7.93 26.26
C PHE A 24 -2.32 -7.38 25.77
N ASN A 25 -1.33 -8.27 25.68
CA ASN A 25 -0.16 -8.03 24.86
C ASN A 25 -0.64 -8.00 23.40
N VAL A 26 -1.09 -6.84 22.94
CA VAL A 26 -1.19 -6.58 21.51
C VAL A 26 0.26 -6.52 21.03
N SER A 27 0.80 -7.66 20.60
CA SER A 27 2.02 -7.68 19.79
C SER A 27 1.69 -6.95 18.50
N VAL A 28 1.90 -5.64 18.50
CA VAL A 28 2.09 -4.85 17.30
C VAL A 28 3.37 -5.39 16.66
N HIS A 29 3.21 -6.41 15.81
CA HIS A 29 4.31 -6.90 15.01
C HIS A 29 4.75 -5.74 14.12
N ALA A 30 5.88 -5.11 14.49
CA ALA A 30 6.49 -4.06 13.71
C ALA A 30 6.74 -4.63 12.30
N LYS A 31 6.04 -4.07 11.32
CA LYS A 31 6.26 -4.41 9.92
C LYS A 31 7.72 -4.08 9.58
N ALA A 32 8.44 -5.03 9.00
CA ALA A 32 9.81 -4.81 8.59
C ALA A 32 9.88 -3.55 7.68
N PRO A 33 10.92 -2.71 7.82
CA PRO A 33 11.03 -1.48 7.04
C PRO A 33 11.12 -1.83 5.54
N ALA A 34 10.36 -1.08 4.73
CA ALA A 34 10.42 -1.20 3.27
C ALA A 34 11.73 -0.62 2.75
N THR A 35 12.42 -1.36 1.87
CA THR A 35 13.69 -0.92 1.26
C THR A 35 13.39 -0.16 -0.05
N PRO A 36 13.81 1.10 -0.21
CA PRO A 36 13.63 1.85 -1.45
C PRO A 36 14.35 1.23 -2.64
N LEU A 37 13.68 1.17 -3.79
CA LEU A 37 14.24 0.67 -5.04
C LEU A 37 14.33 1.75 -6.12
N ALA A 38 13.26 2.54 -6.26
CA ALA A 38 13.17 3.62 -7.25
C ALA A 38 12.10 4.63 -6.85
N SER A 39 12.19 5.84 -7.41
CA SER A 39 11.10 6.81 -7.37
C SER A 39 11.15 7.72 -8.58
N PHE A 40 10.00 8.18 -9.05
CA PHE A 40 9.90 9.18 -10.10
C PHE A 40 8.60 9.97 -9.96
N GLU A 41 8.55 11.12 -10.64
CA GLU A 41 7.36 11.96 -10.76
C GLU A 41 7.08 12.18 -12.25
N GLU A 42 5.85 11.92 -12.67
CA GLU A 42 5.41 12.08 -14.06
C GLU A 42 3.88 12.18 -14.10
N ASN A 43 3.34 13.00 -15.00
CA ASN A 43 1.90 13.10 -15.23
C ASN A 43 1.08 13.26 -13.92
N GLU A 44 1.50 14.23 -13.11
CA GLU A 44 0.84 14.60 -11.84
C GLU A 44 0.76 13.49 -10.79
N ALA A 45 1.63 12.48 -10.85
CA ALA A 45 1.80 11.52 -9.77
C ALA A 45 3.27 11.31 -9.41
N LYS A 46 3.52 11.16 -8.11
CA LYS A 46 4.75 10.58 -7.58
C LYS A 46 4.58 9.09 -7.37
N VAL A 47 5.51 8.31 -7.89
CA VAL A 47 5.57 6.86 -7.69
C VAL A 47 6.82 6.52 -6.90
N VAL A 48 6.64 5.81 -5.80
CA VAL A 48 7.74 5.28 -4.97
C VAL A 48 7.64 3.76 -4.96
N ILE A 49 8.72 3.09 -5.39
CA ILE A 49 8.81 1.64 -5.46
C ILE A 49 9.77 1.17 -4.37
N THR A 50 9.31 0.21 -3.57
CA THR A 50 10.05 -0.42 -2.47
C THR A 50 9.90 -1.93 -2.54
N VAL A 51 10.76 -2.64 -1.79
CA VAL A 51 10.54 -4.06 -1.46
C VAL A 51 10.32 -4.21 0.03
N GLU A 52 9.32 -4.99 0.39
CA GLU A 52 9.07 -5.44 1.77
C GLU A 52 9.42 -6.92 1.88
N TYR A 53 10.00 -7.33 3.01
CA TYR A 53 10.25 -8.73 3.34
C TYR A 53 9.45 -9.11 4.59
N ASP A 54 8.79 -10.26 4.56
CA ASP A 54 8.15 -10.82 5.75
C ASP A 54 9.14 -11.62 6.62
N GLN A 55 8.66 -12.14 7.76
CA GLN A 55 9.46 -12.95 8.69
C GLN A 55 9.99 -14.26 8.08
N LYS A 56 9.44 -14.69 6.94
CA LYS A 56 9.87 -15.88 6.17
C LYS A 56 10.75 -15.49 4.98
N HIS A 57 11.26 -14.24 4.96
CA HIS A 57 12.04 -13.66 3.87
C HIS A 57 11.31 -13.65 2.51
N GLN A 58 9.98 -13.69 2.51
CA GLN A 58 9.21 -13.56 1.27
C GLN A 58 9.14 -12.11 0.85
N ALA A 59 9.54 -11.83 -0.39
CA ALA A 59 9.57 -10.50 -0.95
C ALA A 59 8.19 -10.07 -1.50
N THR A 60 7.85 -8.80 -1.27
CA THR A 60 6.70 -8.13 -1.88
C THR A 60 7.19 -6.85 -2.53
N LEU A 61 6.94 -6.70 -3.83
CA LEU A 61 7.15 -5.43 -4.53
C LEU A 61 6.00 -4.50 -4.20
N VAL A 62 6.32 -3.30 -3.74
CA VAL A 62 5.33 -2.32 -3.27
C VAL A 62 5.53 -1.01 -4.01
N ALA A 63 4.46 -0.50 -4.61
CA ALA A 63 4.47 0.80 -5.27
C ALA A 63 3.38 1.70 -4.70
N GLN A 64 3.78 2.85 -4.17
CA GLN A 64 2.87 3.90 -3.75
C GLN A 64 2.75 4.94 -4.84
N PHE A 65 1.53 5.18 -5.29
CA PHE A 65 1.16 6.20 -6.26
C PHE A 65 0.49 7.35 -5.52
N THR A 66 1.06 8.54 -5.59
CA THR A 66 0.56 9.74 -4.91
C THR A 66 0.24 10.80 -5.95
N PRO A 67 -1.05 11.09 -6.23
CA PRO A 67 -1.42 12.25 -7.02
C PRO A 67 -0.83 13.53 -6.40
N LEU A 68 -0.19 14.37 -7.21
CA LEU A 68 0.50 15.57 -6.79
C LEU A 68 -0.46 16.76 -6.64
N GLN A 69 -1.55 16.77 -7.43
CA GLN A 69 -2.55 17.81 -7.40
C GLN A 69 -3.68 17.48 -6.42
N LYS A 70 -4.18 18.50 -5.73
CA LYS A 70 -5.28 18.33 -4.79
C LYS A 70 -6.54 17.84 -5.51
N GLY A 71 -7.12 16.78 -4.98
CA GLY A 71 -8.36 16.21 -5.50
C GLY A 71 -8.17 15.36 -6.75
N TYR A 72 -6.94 15.19 -7.25
CA TYR A 72 -6.70 14.25 -8.33
C TYR A 72 -6.84 12.81 -7.81
N HIS A 73 -7.35 11.96 -8.68
CA HIS A 73 -7.51 10.53 -8.44
C HIS A 73 -6.82 9.68 -9.50
N LEU A 74 -6.80 8.39 -9.23
CA LEU A 74 -6.23 7.33 -10.08
C LEU A 74 -7.32 6.31 -10.36
N TYR A 75 -7.26 5.65 -11.52
CA TYR A 75 -8.12 4.51 -11.80
C TYR A 75 -7.66 3.25 -11.06
N SER A 76 -8.62 2.39 -10.73
CA SER A 76 -8.38 1.09 -10.09
C SER A 76 -7.45 0.20 -10.92
N LYS A 77 -6.71 -0.67 -10.24
CA LYS A 77 -5.95 -1.77 -10.86
C LYS A 77 -6.84 -2.72 -11.67
N ASP A 78 -8.13 -2.77 -11.35
CA ASP A 78 -9.11 -3.69 -11.95
C ASP A 78 -9.79 -3.11 -13.19
N LEU A 79 -9.45 -1.86 -13.58
CA LEU A 79 -9.88 -1.32 -14.87
C LEU A 79 -9.23 -2.13 -16.02
N PRO A 80 -9.94 -2.39 -17.14
CA PRO A 80 -9.31 -3.00 -18.30
C PRO A 80 -8.09 -2.20 -18.76
N ARG A 81 -7.06 -2.89 -19.28
CA ARG A 81 -5.79 -2.24 -19.70
C ARG A 81 -5.97 -1.10 -20.69
N LYS A 82 -6.94 -1.22 -21.58
CA LYS A 82 -7.28 -0.21 -22.59
C LYS A 82 -8.33 0.80 -22.11
N GLY A 83 -8.73 0.72 -20.84
CA GLY A 83 -9.86 1.46 -20.32
C GLY A 83 -11.21 0.84 -20.70
N ILE A 84 -12.29 1.46 -20.24
CA ILE A 84 -13.65 1.17 -20.70
C ILE A 84 -13.91 2.09 -21.88
N GLU A 85 -14.21 1.52 -23.05
CA GLU A 85 -14.45 2.30 -24.29
C GLU A 85 -13.26 3.25 -24.64
N GLY A 86 -12.04 2.88 -24.24
CA GLY A 86 -10.82 3.67 -24.46
C GLY A 86 -10.49 4.66 -23.34
N ILE A 87 -11.38 4.80 -22.35
CA ILE A 87 -11.31 5.81 -21.30
C ILE A 87 -10.62 5.26 -20.04
N GLY A 88 -9.66 6.03 -19.53
CA GLY A 88 -8.88 5.70 -18.34
C GLY A 88 -7.80 4.65 -18.59
N ARG A 89 -6.84 4.52 -17.66
CA ARG A 89 -5.85 3.44 -17.63
C ARG A 89 -5.65 2.95 -16.21
N PRO A 90 -5.58 1.62 -15.99
CA PRO A 90 -5.46 1.08 -14.66
C PRO A 90 -4.13 1.48 -14.01
N THR A 91 -4.16 1.65 -12.70
CA THR A 91 -2.93 1.77 -11.91
C THR A 91 -2.35 0.37 -11.71
N LEU A 92 -1.18 0.10 -12.28
CA LEU A 92 -0.54 -1.22 -12.27
C LEU A 92 0.95 -1.13 -11.96
N ILE A 93 1.43 -2.18 -11.28
CA ILE A 93 2.84 -2.59 -11.33
C ILE A 93 2.91 -4.02 -11.84
N GLU A 94 3.87 -4.27 -12.73
CA GLU A 94 4.02 -5.56 -13.40
C GLU A 94 5.50 -5.90 -13.58
N LEU A 95 5.76 -7.18 -13.82
CA LEU A 95 7.09 -7.67 -14.18
C LEU A 95 7.17 -7.81 -15.70
N ALA A 96 8.32 -7.49 -16.29
CA ALA A 96 8.55 -7.74 -17.71
C ALA A 96 8.45 -9.24 -18.04
N ALA A 97 8.09 -9.59 -19.28
CA ALA A 97 7.90 -10.98 -19.69
C ALA A 97 9.15 -11.85 -19.49
N ASN A 98 10.34 -11.26 -19.67
CA ASN A 98 11.63 -11.89 -19.47
C ASN A 98 12.24 -11.64 -18.07
N SER A 99 11.45 -11.13 -17.13
CA SER A 99 11.90 -10.88 -15.76
C SER A 99 12.37 -12.19 -15.09
N PRO A 100 13.55 -12.20 -14.45
CA PRO A 100 13.98 -13.30 -13.60
C PRO A 100 13.17 -13.36 -12.28
N ILE A 101 12.50 -12.28 -11.90
CA ILE A 101 11.56 -12.22 -10.77
C ILE A 101 10.23 -12.82 -11.23
N LYS A 102 9.56 -13.56 -10.35
CA LYS A 102 8.23 -14.13 -10.65
C LYS A 102 7.18 -13.62 -9.69
N ALA A 103 6.01 -13.25 -10.21
CA ALA A 103 4.85 -13.00 -9.36
C ALA A 103 4.42 -14.33 -8.71
N ARG A 104 4.13 -14.28 -7.42
CA ARG A 104 3.67 -15.45 -6.63
C ARG A 104 2.20 -15.34 -6.24
N GLY A 105 1.59 -14.18 -6.44
CA GLY A 105 0.20 -13.92 -6.11
C GLY A 105 -0.37 -12.80 -6.96
N VAL A 106 -1.62 -12.45 -6.65
CA VAL A 106 -2.33 -11.36 -7.32
C VAL A 106 -1.86 -10.00 -6.82
N LEU A 107 -2.01 -8.99 -7.68
CA LEU A 107 -1.82 -7.59 -7.32
C LEU A 107 -2.94 -7.15 -6.38
N THR A 108 -2.59 -6.56 -5.24
CA THR A 108 -3.53 -6.01 -4.26
C THR A 108 -3.33 -4.51 -4.11
N ASP A 109 -4.36 -3.81 -3.63
CA ASP A 109 -4.35 -2.37 -3.38
C ASP A 109 -4.64 -2.06 -1.91
N SER A 110 -4.42 -0.79 -1.50
CA SER A 110 -4.60 -0.34 -0.11
C SER A 110 -5.91 0.39 0.14
N ALA A 111 -6.72 0.60 -0.89
CA ALA A 111 -7.91 1.44 -0.82
C ALA A 111 -9.07 0.78 -1.58
N PRO A 112 -10.30 0.85 -1.06
CA PRO A 112 -11.48 0.41 -1.80
C PRO A 112 -11.69 1.33 -3.02
N THR A 113 -12.42 0.82 -4.02
CA THR A 113 -12.75 1.58 -5.23
C THR A 113 -14.11 2.26 -5.13
N LEU A 114 -14.25 3.37 -5.85
CA LEU A 114 -15.51 4.09 -6.08
C LEU A 114 -15.91 3.93 -7.55
N LYS A 115 -17.21 3.97 -7.82
CA LYS A 115 -17.75 4.01 -9.18
C LYS A 115 -17.85 5.45 -9.65
N GLU A 116 -17.20 5.77 -10.75
CA GLU A 116 -17.31 7.05 -11.45
C GLU A 116 -18.16 6.83 -12.69
N VAL A 117 -19.31 7.51 -12.75
CA VAL A 117 -20.18 7.50 -13.92
C VAL A 117 -19.76 8.67 -14.79
N ILE A 118 -19.36 8.38 -16.02
CA ILE A 118 -19.08 9.39 -17.03
C ILE A 118 -20.09 9.28 -18.18
N PRO A 119 -20.56 10.40 -18.75
CA PRO A 119 -21.58 10.37 -19.81
C PRO A 119 -21.19 9.54 -21.04
N GLU A 120 -19.91 9.47 -21.35
CA GLU A 120 -19.37 8.83 -22.54
C GLU A 120 -19.20 7.32 -22.41
N ALA A 121 -19.25 6.78 -21.18
CA ALA A 121 -19.07 5.35 -20.93
C ALA A 121 -20.39 4.67 -20.56
N LYS A 122 -20.62 3.50 -21.16
CA LYS A 122 -21.79 2.67 -20.80
C LYS A 122 -21.68 2.07 -19.40
N ASP A 123 -20.46 1.69 -19.01
CA ASP A 123 -20.16 1.11 -17.71
C ASP A 123 -19.39 2.11 -16.85
N PRO A 124 -19.64 2.16 -15.52
CA PRO A 124 -18.91 3.05 -14.64
C PRO A 124 -17.43 2.65 -14.57
N LEU A 125 -16.56 3.66 -14.52
CA LEU A 125 -15.15 3.45 -14.24
C LEU A 125 -14.94 3.22 -12.75
N LEU A 126 -13.90 2.45 -12.42
CA LEU A 126 -13.48 2.24 -11.05
C LEU A 126 -12.30 3.16 -10.74
N ILE A 127 -12.44 3.97 -9.70
CA ILE A 127 -11.41 4.91 -9.25
C ILE A 127 -11.03 4.66 -7.80
N TYR A 128 -9.83 5.06 -7.41
CA TYR A 128 -9.48 5.18 -6.00
C TYR A 128 -9.93 6.54 -5.44
N PRO A 129 -10.26 6.60 -4.14
CA PRO A 129 -10.44 7.88 -3.45
C PRO A 129 -9.21 8.79 -3.56
N ASN A 130 -9.43 10.09 -3.37
CA ASN A 130 -8.36 11.08 -3.39
C ASN A 130 -7.24 10.73 -2.38
N GLY A 131 -5.99 10.83 -2.84
CA GLY A 131 -4.81 10.58 -2.02
C GLY A 131 -3.99 9.39 -2.50
N PRO A 132 -2.98 8.96 -1.71
CA PRO A 132 -2.09 7.90 -2.10
C PRO A 132 -2.78 6.53 -2.15
N VAL A 133 -2.50 5.75 -3.19
CA VAL A 133 -2.83 4.32 -3.26
C VAL A 133 -1.55 3.50 -3.31
N THR A 134 -1.51 2.39 -2.57
CA THR A 134 -0.38 1.48 -2.57
C THR A 134 -0.76 0.15 -3.18
N LEU A 135 -0.03 -0.26 -4.21
CA LEU A 135 -0.15 -1.58 -4.81
C LEU A 135 0.92 -2.52 -4.27
N ARG A 136 0.55 -3.79 -4.07
CA ARG A 136 1.45 -4.84 -3.55
C ARG A 136 1.38 -6.07 -4.42
N LEU A 137 2.53 -6.48 -4.94
CA LEU A 137 2.72 -7.68 -5.73
C LEU A 137 3.65 -8.65 -4.98
N PRO A 138 3.14 -9.77 -4.45
CA PRO A 138 3.98 -10.82 -3.90
C PRO A 138 4.89 -11.39 -5.00
N ILE A 139 6.19 -11.45 -4.74
CA ILE A 139 7.19 -11.92 -5.72
C ILE A 139 8.06 -13.05 -5.16
N THR A 140 8.68 -13.80 -6.07
CA THR A 140 9.72 -14.78 -5.81
C THR A 140 10.98 -14.35 -6.53
N LEU A 141 12.09 -14.35 -5.80
CA LEU A 141 13.42 -14.06 -6.33
C LEU A 141 14.08 -15.39 -6.75
N PRO A 142 14.89 -15.41 -7.82
CA PRO A 142 15.56 -16.62 -8.26
C PRO A 142 16.56 -17.11 -7.20
N ALA A 143 16.58 -18.42 -6.93
CA ALA A 143 17.41 -19.02 -5.88
C ALA A 143 18.91 -18.75 -6.03
N ALA A 144 19.39 -18.61 -7.27
CA ALA A 144 20.80 -18.35 -7.58
C ALA A 144 21.21 -16.88 -7.41
N ALA A 145 20.28 -15.97 -7.09
CA ALA A 145 20.62 -14.57 -6.87
C ALA A 145 21.21 -14.36 -5.47
N SER A 146 22.39 -14.89 -5.15
CA SER A 146 23.12 -14.32 -4.02
C SER A 146 23.67 -12.96 -4.43
N GLY A 147 23.30 -11.88 -3.73
CA GLY A 147 23.79 -10.53 -4.02
C GLY A 147 22.77 -9.61 -4.71
N LYS A 148 23.24 -8.79 -5.65
CA LYS A 148 22.41 -7.78 -6.34
C LYS A 148 21.71 -8.38 -7.56
N LEU A 149 20.41 -8.16 -7.67
CA LEU A 149 19.58 -8.49 -8.82
C LEU A 149 19.00 -7.20 -9.42
N THR A 150 19.33 -6.92 -10.67
CA THR A 150 18.80 -5.77 -11.42
C THR A 150 17.72 -6.23 -12.38
N ASP A 151 16.61 -5.50 -12.44
CA ASP A 151 15.48 -5.79 -13.34
C ASP A 151 14.67 -4.50 -13.61
N ASN A 152 13.63 -4.60 -14.44
CA ASN A 152 12.65 -3.54 -14.66
C ASN A 152 11.26 -3.92 -14.12
N VAL A 153 10.66 -2.98 -13.41
CA VAL A 153 9.22 -3.00 -13.09
C VAL A 153 8.50 -2.16 -14.13
N LEU A 154 7.41 -2.68 -14.68
CA LEU A 154 6.55 -1.93 -15.59
C LEU A 154 5.48 -1.21 -14.80
N VAL A 155 5.38 0.11 -14.96
CA VAL A 155 4.44 0.96 -14.24
C VAL A 155 3.43 1.56 -15.22
N SER A 156 2.14 1.45 -14.89
CA SER A 156 1.06 2.10 -15.66
C SER A 156 0.12 2.86 -14.73
N TYR A 157 -0.33 4.04 -15.14
CA TYR A 157 -1.38 4.81 -14.45
C TYR A 157 -1.84 5.98 -15.32
N MET A 158 -2.93 6.62 -14.87
CA MET A 158 -3.43 7.87 -15.42
C MET A 158 -4.08 8.66 -14.29
N THR A 159 -3.73 9.94 -14.15
CA THR A 159 -4.32 10.82 -13.16
C THR A 159 -5.43 11.65 -13.79
N CYS A 160 -6.47 11.93 -13.02
CA CYS A 160 -7.61 12.75 -13.45
C CYS A 160 -7.95 13.79 -12.39
N SER A 161 -8.37 14.97 -12.84
CA SER A 161 -8.90 16.01 -11.99
C SER A 161 -10.34 15.73 -11.58
N PRO A 162 -10.85 16.40 -10.52
CA PRO A 162 -12.26 16.33 -10.16
C PRO A 162 -13.24 16.76 -11.26
N GLN A 163 -12.76 17.46 -12.30
CA GLN A 163 -13.56 17.91 -13.44
C GLN A 163 -13.50 16.92 -14.62
N GLY A 164 -12.93 15.73 -14.42
CA GLY A 164 -12.80 14.70 -15.45
C GLY A 164 -11.69 14.96 -16.47
N GLN A 165 -10.82 15.96 -16.25
CA GLN A 165 -9.68 16.22 -17.13
C GLN A 165 -8.52 15.32 -16.73
N CYS A 166 -8.06 14.47 -17.63
CA CYS A 166 -7.02 13.49 -17.33
C CYS A 166 -5.72 13.78 -18.08
N THR A 167 -4.60 13.41 -17.46
CA THR A 167 -3.29 13.49 -18.11
C THR A 167 -3.16 12.45 -19.22
N ALA A 168 -2.13 12.60 -20.06
CA ALA A 168 -1.68 11.49 -20.88
C ALA A 168 -1.35 10.29 -19.98
N PRO A 169 -1.68 9.06 -20.41
CA PRO A 169 -1.42 7.88 -19.60
C PRO A 169 0.05 7.50 -19.60
N VAL A 170 0.59 7.16 -18.43
CA VAL A 170 1.84 6.41 -18.33
C VAL A 170 1.51 4.94 -18.58
N THR A 171 2.10 4.35 -19.62
CA THR A 171 1.78 2.97 -20.04
C THR A 171 3.04 2.12 -20.07
N ALA A 172 3.07 1.06 -19.25
CA ALA A 172 4.15 0.09 -19.18
C ALA A 172 5.56 0.73 -19.12
N LYS A 173 5.71 1.85 -18.40
CA LYS A 173 6.99 2.53 -18.23
C LYS A 173 7.94 1.59 -17.51
N ALA A 174 9.06 1.25 -18.15
CA ALA A 174 10.12 0.46 -17.52
C ALA A 174 10.87 1.31 -16.49
N VAL A 175 10.82 0.87 -15.23
CA VAL A 175 11.52 1.50 -14.11
C VAL A 175 12.58 0.54 -13.60
N PRO A 176 13.87 0.89 -13.72
CA PRO A 176 14.95 0.03 -13.25
C PRO A 176 14.92 -0.07 -11.72
N ILE A 177 15.08 -1.30 -11.23
CA ILE A 177 15.19 -1.59 -9.79
C ILE A 177 16.43 -2.44 -9.53
N THR A 178 16.98 -2.33 -8.32
CA THR A 178 18.05 -3.21 -7.85
C THR A 178 17.68 -3.77 -6.49
N LEU A 179 17.42 -5.07 -6.45
CA LEU A 179 17.12 -5.81 -5.24
C LEU A 179 18.43 -6.37 -4.68
N THR A 180 18.57 -6.32 -3.36
CA THR A 180 19.61 -7.11 -2.67
C THR A 180 18.92 -8.33 -2.09
N HIS A 181 19.27 -9.50 -2.58
CA HIS A 181 18.78 -10.76 -2.06
C HIS A 181 19.72 -11.21 -0.93
N LEU A 182 19.16 -11.29 0.27
CA LEU A 182 19.84 -11.87 1.42
C LEU A 182 19.89 -13.37 1.19
N ALA A 183 21.09 -13.95 1.25
CA ALA A 183 21.23 -15.40 1.15
C ALA A 183 20.36 -16.06 2.24
N ALA A 184 19.61 -17.10 1.87
CA ALA A 184 18.94 -17.93 2.85
C ALA A 184 20.03 -18.62 3.70
N HIS A 185 20.02 -18.37 5.00
CA HIS A 185 20.85 -19.09 5.98
C HIS A 185 20.13 -20.34 6.48
#